data_AF-A0A534UTE9-F1
#
_entry.id   AF-A0A534UTE9-F1
#
_cell.length_a   1.000
_cell.length_b   1.000
_cell.length_c   1.000
_cell.angle_alpha   90.00
_cell.angle_beta   90.00
_cell.angle_gamma   90.00
#
_symmetry.space_group_name_H-M   'P 1'
#
loop_
_entity.id
_entity.type
_entity.pdbx_description
1 polymer ?
#
loop_
_entity_poly.entity_id
_entity_poly.type
_entity_poly.pdbx_seq_one_letter_code
_entity_poly.pdbx_strand_id
1 'polypeptide(L)'
;MVVVTNRIPVAKGHEIDFEDRFKRRVHLVDRHPGFIRNEVHRPRPMKLDHEHGTWSDDPDGQGYYEVKTWWRSFEDFVAWTNSPDFAAAHSSRPPKDMFSGPNVLEVHDLLTSTDLDVGAADPAPAGSRVPPMSTQASDVRFSPK
;
A
#
# COMPACT_ATOMS: atom_id res chain seq x y z
N MET A 1 7.22 10.26 -6.83
CA MET A 1 6.70 9.17 -5.98
C MET A 1 6.14 9.78 -4.70
N VAL A 2 4.97 9.30 -4.28
CA VAL A 2 4.23 9.78 -3.12
C VAL A 2 4.02 8.63 -2.13
N VAL A 3 4.15 8.93 -0.84
CA VAL A 3 3.85 8.02 0.26
C VAL A 3 2.69 8.58 1.05
N VAL A 4 1.60 7.83 1.09
CA VAL A 4 0.44 8.15 1.93
C VAL A 4 0.48 7.24 3.15
N THR A 5 0.57 7.85 4.33
CA THR A 5 0.57 7.14 5.62
C THR A 5 -0.74 7.42 6.35
N ASN A 6 -1.48 6.37 6.68
CA ASN A 6 -2.60 6.46 7.61
C ASN A 6 -2.14 6.02 9.00
N ARG A 7 -2.04 6.97 9.93
CA ARG A 7 -1.70 6.73 11.34
C ARG A 7 -2.96 6.42 12.13
N ILE A 8 -2.99 5.24 12.71
CA ILE A 8 -4.19 4.66 13.33
C ILE A 8 -3.90 4.42 14.82
N PRO A 9 -4.55 5.17 15.73
CA PRO A 9 -4.45 4.95 17.16
C PRO A 9 -5.36 3.77 17.55
N VAL A 10 -4.81 2.56 17.56
CA VAL A 10 -5.54 1.36 18.02
C VAL A 10 -5.61 1.37 19.54
N ALA A 11 -6.80 1.13 20.09
CA ALA A 11 -6.99 1.03 21.53
C ALA A 11 -6.33 -0.24 22.09
N LYS A 12 -5.77 -0.13 23.31
CA LYS A 12 -5.10 -1.27 23.99
C LYS A 12 -6.05 -2.47 24.09
N GLY A 13 -5.56 -3.65 23.73
CA GLY A 13 -6.32 -4.90 23.73
C GLY A 13 -6.98 -5.24 22.38
N HIS A 14 -7.01 -4.31 21.42
CA HIS A 14 -7.58 -4.54 20.09
C HIS A 14 -6.53 -4.81 19.00
N GLU A 15 -5.25 -4.93 19.36
CA GLU A 15 -4.14 -5.06 18.41
C GLU A 15 -4.29 -6.30 17.53
N ILE A 16 -4.58 -7.46 18.15
CA ILE A 16 -4.72 -8.73 17.42
C ILE A 16 -5.90 -8.67 16.46
N ASP A 17 -7.05 -8.17 16.92
CA ASP A 17 -8.25 -8.01 16.09
C ASP A 17 -8.00 -7.07 14.91
N PHE A 18 -7.29 -5.96 15.16
CA PHE A 18 -6.91 -5.01 14.14
C PHE A 18 -6.02 -5.66 13.07
N GLU A 19 -4.98 -6.37 13.49
CA GLU A 19 -4.07 -7.07 12.59
C GLU A 19 -4.77 -8.14 11.75
N ASP A 20 -5.64 -8.93 12.37
CA ASP A 20 -6.39 -9.98 11.69
C ASP A 20 -7.31 -9.39 10.62
N ARG A 21 -7.94 -8.24 10.91
CA ARG A 21 -8.73 -7.52 9.90
C ARG A 21 -7.85 -7.06 8.74
N PHE A 22 -6.61 -6.61 8.97
CA PHE A 22 -5.70 -6.23 7.89
C PHE A 22 -5.19 -7.43 7.08
N LYS A 23 -4.83 -8.55 7.73
CA LYS A 23 -4.37 -9.77 7.04
C LYS A 23 -5.44 -10.39 6.15
N ARG A 24 -6.72 -10.21 6.50
CA ARG A 24 -7.86 -10.73 5.76
C ARG A 24 -8.43 -9.74 4.74
N ARG A 25 -7.91 -8.50 4.67
CA ARG A 25 -8.39 -7.53 3.67
C ARG A 25 -8.10 -8.03 2.28
N VAL A 26 -9.07 -7.80 1.40
CA VAL A 26 -8.92 -8.07 -0.02
C VAL A 26 -7.86 -7.11 -0.56
N HIS A 27 -6.74 -7.65 -1.05
CA HIS A 27 -5.72 -6.88 -1.78
C HIS A 27 -6.32 -6.42 -3.11
N LEU A 28 -7.05 -5.30 -3.10
CA LEU A 28 -7.62 -4.69 -4.31
C LEU A 28 -6.78 -3.51 -4.80
N VAL A 29 -6.02 -2.89 -3.89
CA VAL A 29 -5.17 -1.74 -4.20
C VAL A 29 -4.02 -2.07 -5.17
N ASP A 30 -3.57 -3.33 -5.18
CA ASP A 30 -2.41 -3.80 -5.94
C ASP A 30 -2.59 -3.79 -7.47
N ARG A 31 -3.83 -3.67 -7.94
CA ARG A 31 -4.17 -3.62 -9.37
C ARG A 31 -4.32 -2.21 -9.92
N HIS A 32 -4.25 -1.19 -9.06
CA HIS A 32 -4.45 0.19 -9.51
C HIS A 32 -3.22 0.74 -10.22
N PRO A 33 -3.41 1.50 -11.32
CA PRO A 33 -2.32 2.22 -11.96
C PRO A 33 -1.53 3.06 -10.96
N GLY A 34 -0.20 3.03 -11.11
CA GLY A 34 0.70 3.79 -10.26
C GLY A 34 0.87 3.27 -8.84
N PHE A 35 0.16 2.23 -8.40
CA PHE A 35 0.45 1.56 -7.12
C PHE A 35 1.83 0.89 -7.15
N ILE A 36 2.58 1.04 -6.06
CA ILE A 36 3.92 0.47 -5.92
C ILE A 36 3.94 -0.60 -4.83
N ARG A 37 3.52 -0.25 -3.60
CA ARG A 37 3.44 -1.19 -2.47
C ARG A 37 2.54 -0.70 -1.36
N ASN A 38 2.10 -1.64 -0.51
CA ASN A 38 1.36 -1.38 0.71
C ASN A 38 2.07 -2.07 1.89
N GLU A 39 2.22 -1.34 2.99
CA GLU A 39 2.89 -1.82 4.20
C GLU A 39 2.01 -1.52 5.41
N VAL A 40 2.00 -2.43 6.38
CA VAL A 40 1.37 -2.22 7.69
C VAL A 40 2.46 -2.35 8.75
N HIS A 41 2.73 -1.25 9.43
CA HIS A 41 3.78 -1.16 10.44
C HIS A 41 3.14 -1.22 11.81
N ARG A 42 3.57 -2.19 12.61
CA ARG A 42 3.18 -2.31 14.01
C ARG A 42 3.99 -1.32 14.85
N PRO A 43 3.36 -0.54 15.76
CA PRO A 43 4.11 0.34 16.64
C PRO A 43 5.00 -0.45 17.60
N ARG A 44 6.20 0.07 17.83
CA ARG A 44 7.09 -0.37 18.89
C ARG A 44 7.71 0.88 19.54
N PRO A 45 7.03 1.49 20.52
CA PRO A 45 7.58 2.66 21.20
C PRO A 45 8.90 2.32 21.89
N MET A 46 9.93 3.12 21.61
CA MET A 46 11.27 2.97 22.16
C MET A 46 11.75 4.33 22.64
N LYS A 47 12.53 4.37 23.72
CA LYS A 47 13.20 5.57 24.21
C LYS A 47 14.71 5.46 24.03
N LEU A 48 15.32 6.54 23.59
CA LEU A 48 16.76 6.71 23.52
C LEU A 48 17.26 7.37 24.80
N ASP A 49 18.16 6.69 25.49
CA ASP A 49 19.01 7.33 26.49
C ASP A 49 20.14 8.09 25.76
N HIS A 50 20.09 9.42 25.80
CA HIS A 50 21.08 10.28 25.13
C HIS A 50 22.43 10.31 25.84
N GLU A 51 22.48 10.03 27.14
CA GLU A 51 23.72 10.01 27.91
C GLU A 51 24.53 8.76 27.57
N HIS A 52 23.85 7.61 27.51
CA HIS A 52 24.50 6.32 27.30
C HIS A 52 24.39 5.79 25.87
N GLY A 53 23.59 6.43 25.01
CA GLY A 53 23.37 6.00 23.62
C GLY A 53 22.64 4.67 23.49
N THR A 54 21.82 4.30 24.47
CA THR A 54 21.13 2.99 24.51
C THR A 54 19.64 3.12 24.26
N TRP A 55 19.02 2.05 23.73
CA TRP A 55 17.58 1.99 23.48
C TRP A 55 16.90 1.04 24.46
N SER A 56 15.73 1.42 24.93
CA SER A 56 14.87 0.56 25.77
C SER A 56 13.39 0.72 25.38
N ASP A 57 12.57 -0.26 25.74
CA ASP A 57 11.12 -0.18 25.52
C ASP A 57 10.55 1.03 26.28
N ASP A 58 9.59 1.73 25.65
CA ASP A 58 8.87 2.83 26.25
C ASP A 58 7.39 2.46 26.44
N PRO A 59 7.01 1.85 27.59
CA PRO A 59 5.64 1.39 27.81
C PRO A 59 4.60 2.53 27.89
N ASP A 60 5.07 3.76 28.14
CA ASP A 60 4.25 4.96 28.24
C ASP A 60 4.22 5.75 26.92
N GLY A 61 5.10 5.39 25.97
CA GLY A 61 5.17 5.99 24.65
C GLY A 61 3.93 5.72 23.81
N GLN A 62 3.38 6.77 23.18
CA GLN A 62 2.26 6.63 22.26
C GLN A 62 2.72 5.99 20.94
N GLY A 63 2.23 4.78 20.66
CA GLY A 63 2.40 4.11 19.38
C GLY A 63 1.22 4.33 18.43
N TYR A 64 1.48 4.30 17.12
CA TYR A 64 0.46 4.26 16.08
C TYR A 64 0.74 3.12 15.12
N TYR A 65 -0.30 2.40 14.70
CA TYR A 65 -0.17 1.59 13.50
C TYR A 65 -0.08 2.52 12.30
N GLU A 66 0.80 2.19 11.36
CA GLU A 66 0.93 2.95 10.12
C GLU A 66 0.62 2.07 8.94
N VAL A 67 -0.39 2.45 8.16
CA VAL A 67 -0.67 1.84 6.87
C VAL A 67 -0.10 2.76 5.81
N LYS A 68 0.96 2.32 5.14
CA LYS A 68 1.66 3.11 4.12
C LYS A 68 1.37 2.55 2.74
N THR A 69 0.85 3.40 1.86
CA THR A 69 0.73 3.09 0.43
C THR A 69 1.64 3.99 -0.38
N TRP A 70 2.39 3.38 -1.28
CA TRP A 70 3.36 4.04 -2.15
C TRP A 70 2.82 4.12 -3.57
N TRP A 71 2.94 5.30 -4.18
CA TRP A 71 2.33 5.62 -5.46
C TRP A 71 3.31 6.38 -6.36
N ARG A 72 3.24 6.17 -7.68
CA ARG A 72 4.05 6.94 -8.64
C ARG A 72 3.75 8.43 -8.56
N SER A 73 2.47 8.78 -8.52
CA SER A 73 1.95 10.15 -8.42
C SER A 73 0.87 10.29 -7.35
N PHE A 74 0.54 11.53 -6.97
CA PHE A 74 -0.59 11.78 -6.07
C PHE A 74 -1.93 11.56 -6.79
N GLU A 75 -1.97 11.82 -8.09
CA GLU A 75 -3.11 11.61 -8.96
C GLU A 75 -3.53 10.14 -9.00
N ASP A 76 -2.58 9.21 -9.06
CA ASP A 76 -2.85 7.76 -9.00
C ASP A 76 -3.54 7.37 -7.68
N PHE A 77 -3.06 7.91 -6.56
CA PHE A 77 -3.69 7.72 -5.25
C PHE A 77 -5.12 8.27 -5.23
N VAL A 78 -5.34 9.49 -5.73
CA VAL A 78 -6.68 10.10 -5.81
C VAL A 78 -7.60 9.30 -6.74
N ALA A 79 -7.10 8.78 -7.86
CA ALA A 79 -7.88 7.93 -8.75
C ALA A 79 -8.31 6.63 -8.04
N TRP A 80 -7.43 6.03 -7.25
CA TRP A 80 -7.78 4.88 -6.42
C TRP A 80 -8.85 5.21 -5.38
N THR A 81 -8.73 6.31 -4.62
CA THR A 81 -9.71 6.64 -3.56
C THR A 81 -11.12 6.90 -4.11
N ASN A 82 -11.23 7.31 -5.37
CA ASN A 82 -12.50 7.50 -6.07
C ASN A 82 -13.06 6.21 -6.72
N SER A 83 -12.37 5.08 -6.60
CA SER A 83 -12.74 3.82 -7.24
C SER A 83 -13.75 2.99 -6.43
N PRO A 84 -14.52 2.10 -7.09
CA PRO A 84 -15.35 1.11 -6.40
C PRO A 84 -14.55 0.16 -5.49
N ASP A 85 -13.32 -0.17 -5.88
CA ASP A 85 -12.44 -1.06 -5.12
C ASP A 85 -12.03 -0.45 -3.77
N PHE A 86 -11.80 0.86 -3.72
CA PHE A 86 -11.59 1.57 -2.46
C PHE A 86 -12.83 1.47 -1.56
N ALA A 87 -14.03 1.72 -2.11
CA ALA A 87 -15.28 1.61 -1.36
C ALA A 87 -15.51 0.18 -0.84
N ALA A 88 -15.23 -0.84 -1.66
CA ALA A 88 -15.34 -2.25 -1.28
C ALA A 88 -14.35 -2.60 -0.14
N ALA A 89 -13.08 -2.19 -0.26
CA ALA A 89 -12.06 -2.43 0.76
C ALA A 89 -12.37 -1.73 2.09
N HIS A 90 -13.15 -0.65 2.08
CA HIS A 90 -13.55 0.14 3.26
C HIS A 90 -15.01 -0.09 3.69
N SER A 91 -15.71 -1.04 3.08
CA SER A 91 -17.12 -1.34 3.38
C SER A 91 -17.32 -1.95 4.78
N SER A 92 -16.35 -2.72 5.26
CA SER A 92 -16.36 -3.29 6.61
C SER A 92 -15.86 -2.27 7.62
N ARG A 93 -16.79 -1.60 8.31
CA ARG A 93 -16.43 -0.65 9.37
C ARG A 93 -15.92 -1.39 10.62
N PRO A 94 -14.73 -1.03 11.14
CA PRO A 94 -14.29 -1.45 12.47
C PRO A 94 -15.31 -1.06 13.55
N PRO A 95 -15.39 -1.82 14.66
CA PRO A 95 -15.98 -1.35 15.90
C PRO A 95 -15.38 0.00 16.33
N LYS A 96 -16.19 0.90 16.89
CA LYS A 96 -15.73 2.26 17.25
C LYS A 96 -14.71 2.25 18.39
N ASP A 97 -14.82 1.30 19.30
CA ASP A 97 -13.95 1.06 20.45
C ASP A 97 -12.57 0.51 20.06
N MET A 98 -12.40 0.02 18.82
CA MET A 98 -11.09 -0.41 18.30
C MET A 98 -10.08 0.73 18.24
N PHE A 99 -10.51 1.99 18.23
CA PHE A 99 -9.64 3.15 18.11
C PHE A 99 -9.73 4.06 19.32
N SER A 100 -8.57 4.54 19.79
CA SER A 100 -8.47 5.51 20.90
C SER A 100 -8.54 6.96 20.44
N GLY A 101 -8.69 7.21 19.13
CA GLY A 101 -8.78 8.54 18.54
C GLY A 101 -9.02 8.51 17.04
N PRO A 102 -9.08 9.69 16.38
CA PRO A 102 -9.20 9.76 14.93
C PRO A 102 -7.91 9.30 14.25
N ASN A 103 -8.06 8.73 13.05
CA ASN A 103 -6.95 8.47 12.16
C ASN A 103 -6.39 9.78 11.58
N VAL A 104 -5.08 9.83 11.38
CA VAL A 104 -4.41 10.97 10.74
C VAL A 104 -3.79 10.50 9.43
N LEU A 105 -4.19 11.11 8.32
CA LEU A 105 -3.60 10.85 7.01
C LEU A 105 -2.49 11.87 6.72
N GLU A 106 -1.30 11.37 6.42
CA GLU A 106 -0.14 12.18 6.08
C GLU A 106 0.31 11.82 4.65
N VAL A 107 0.59 12.85 3.84
CA VAL A 107 1.03 12.69 2.45
C VAL A 107 2.43 13.28 2.34
N HIS A 108 3.38 12.49 1.82
CA HIS A 108 4.76 12.88 1.67
C HIS A 108 5.23 12.66 0.24
N ASP A 109 5.92 13.63 -0.32
CA ASP A 109 6.75 13.43 -1.50
C ASP A 109 8.06 12.77 -1.10
N LEU A 110 8.48 11.74 -1.84
CA LEU A 110 9.81 11.20 -1.62
C LEU A 110 10.86 12.16 -2.18
N LEU A 111 11.68 12.73 -1.30
CA LEU A 111 12.75 13.66 -1.68
C LEU A 111 14.03 12.95 -2.11
N THR A 112 14.48 11.95 -1.35
CA THR A 112 15.69 11.15 -1.63
C THR A 112 15.48 9.70 -1.23
N SER A 113 16.24 8.80 -1.85
CA SER A 113 16.34 7.40 -1.45
C SER A 113 17.72 6.86 -1.82
N THR A 114 18.20 5.90 -1.04
CA THR A 114 19.47 5.21 -1.28
C THR A 114 19.32 4.00 -2.20
N ASP A 115 18.09 3.52 -2.39
CA ASP A 115 17.74 2.32 -3.14
C ASP A 115 16.94 2.60 -4.44
N LEU A 116 16.43 3.82 -4.60
CA LEU A 116 15.67 4.28 -5.76
C LEU A 116 16.30 5.52 -6.38
N ASP A 117 16.30 5.58 -7.70
CA ASP A 117 16.61 6.80 -8.44
C ASP A 117 15.37 7.70 -8.51
N VAL A 118 15.18 8.53 -7.48
CA VAL A 118 14.01 9.41 -7.32
C VAL A 118 13.94 10.50 -8.40
N GLY A 119 15.07 10.80 -9.07
CA GLY A 119 15.18 11.80 -10.13
C GLY A 119 15.07 11.23 -11.54
N ALA A 120 15.14 9.91 -11.71
CA ALA A 120 14.90 9.28 -13.00
C ALA A 120 13.43 9.42 -13.39
N ALA A 121 13.19 9.91 -14.62
CA ALA A 121 11.86 9.83 -15.21
C ALA A 121 11.39 8.37 -15.21
N ASP A 122 10.13 8.15 -14.79
CA ASP A 122 9.53 6.82 -14.78
C ASP A 122 9.76 6.15 -16.14
N PRO A 123 10.32 4.94 -16.21
CA PRO A 123 10.29 4.19 -17.46
C PRO A 123 8.82 4.01 -17.82
N ALA A 124 8.45 4.45 -19.03
CA ALA A 124 7.10 4.36 -19.54
C ALA A 124 6.51 2.98 -19.23
N PRO A 125 5.22 2.88 -18.83
CA PRO A 125 4.62 1.60 -18.50
C PRO A 125 4.91 0.64 -19.66
N ALA A 126 5.44 -0.54 -19.34
CA ALA A 126 5.73 -1.57 -20.33
C ALA A 126 4.43 -1.82 -21.11
N GLY A 127 4.35 -1.22 -22.31
CA GLY A 127 3.19 -1.36 -23.17
C GLY A 127 2.92 -2.84 -23.33
N SER A 128 1.65 -3.22 -23.19
CA SER A 128 1.18 -4.58 -23.44
C SER A 128 1.84 -5.10 -24.71
N ARG A 129 2.84 -5.97 -24.56
CA ARG A 129 3.37 -6.74 -25.68
C ARG A 129 2.23 -7.67 -26.07
N VAL A 130 1.37 -7.20 -26.97
CA VAL A 130 0.48 -8.08 -27.72
C VAL A 130 1.44 -9.01 -28.46
N PRO A 131 1.45 -10.31 -28.17
CA PRO A 131 2.27 -11.23 -28.94
C PRO A 131 1.83 -11.13 -30.41
N PRO A 132 2.76 -11.17 -31.39
CA PRO A 132 2.35 -11.18 -32.78
C PRO A 132 1.41 -12.36 -33.00
N MET A 133 0.24 -12.08 -33.61
CA MET A 133 -0.69 -13.12 -34.04
C MET A 133 0.09 -14.17 -34.82
N SER A 134 0.14 -15.39 -34.28
CA SER A 134 0.64 -16.53 -35.01
C SER A 134 -0.29 -16.76 -36.20
N THR A 135 0.17 -16.43 -37.40
CA THR A 135 -0.47 -16.87 -38.64
C THR A 135 -0.27 -18.38 -38.76
N GLN A 136 -1.13 -19.17 -38.12
CA GLN A 136 -1.37 -20.53 -38.57
C GLN A 136 -2.16 -20.43 -39.87
N ALA A 137 -1.44 -20.58 -40.99
CA ALA A 137 -2.04 -20.96 -42.25
C ALA A 137 -2.79 -22.29 -42.02
N SER A 138 -4.11 -22.23 -42.17
CA SER A 138 -4.96 -23.41 -42.17
C SER A 138 -4.77 -24.11 -43.51
N ASP A 139 -4.06 -25.23 -43.52
CA ASP A 139 -4.10 -26.18 -44.64
C ASP A 139 -5.51 -26.77 -44.75
N VAL A 140 -6.35 -26.13 -45.56
CA VAL A 140 -7.61 -26.70 -46.02
C VAL A 140 -7.30 -27.59 -47.22
N ARG A 141 -7.41 -28.91 -46.98
CA ARG A 141 -7.36 -29.95 -48.03
C ARG A 141 -8.42 -29.69 -49.10
N PHE A 142 -8.02 -29.82 -50.36
CA PHE A 142 -8.92 -30.18 -51.45
C PHE A 142 -8.31 -31.33 -52.25
N SER A 143 -8.97 -32.50 -52.18
CA SER A 143 -8.91 -33.51 -53.23
C SER A 143 -10.29 -33.63 -53.84
N PRO A 144 -10.44 -33.43 -55.16
CA PRO A 144 -11.52 -34.04 -55.92
C PRO A 144 -11.00 -35.24 -56.72
N LYS A 145 -11.94 -36.15 -57.00
CA LYS A 145 -11.78 -37.39 -57.76
C LYS A 145 -11.22 -37.19 -59.16
#